data_AF-A0A3D0H3C6-F1
#
_entry.id   AF-A0A3D0H3C6-F1
#
_cell.length_a   1.000
_cell.length_b   1.000
_cell.length_c   1.000
_cell.angle_alpha   90.00
_cell.angle_beta   90.00
_cell.angle_gamma   90.00
#
_symmetry.space_group_name_H-M   'P 1'
#
loop_
_entity.id
_entity.type
_entity.pdbx_description
1 polymer ?
#
loop_
_entity_poly.entity_id
_entity_poly.type
_entity_poly.pdbx_seq_one_letter_code
_entity_poly.pdbx_strand_id
1 'polypeptide(L)'
;MNSRERREPAKMIQACYSLAKGLVKTNDVEPKPTGKPLLSLQKGWRERLDDAIARSSDYLLYTQHPDGYWWLELESNVTITAEYLMLLHLLGCVDRERENRMVRYLYHQQHAEGHWGLYYEDGGDLSTTVEAYFALKLAGEDPNCPRLRKARDFIITGGGIEATRVFTKIWLALFGQYDWQKVPSMPVEMMLAPSHAPLNIYEFSSWARSTVVPLCITMAIRPTMTLPSHLSIPELYLAEDQPCSGYRGSPLLKLFYLVDRLLKFYERHPLRGFRAKAMHLAEEWIVEHQEGSGDWGGIQPAMVNAILALHYLGYPLNHPTMVKGLEALKRFCIDDAEGLRLQACVSPVWDTALNALALLDAGLPTDHPAIQKAAEWLIANQVTTGGDWQVKNCCPPGGWAFEFHNSHYPDVDDSAVVLMVLQRLRPDQYCAVEQVKKRGLDWCLSMQSQCGGWAAFDKDNTLTFLNWIPFADHGAMVDFPTADVTGRMLEIMG
;
A
#
# COMPACT_ATOMS: atom_id res chain seq x y z
N MET A 1 -28.69 11.46 23.40
CA MET A 1 -28.63 10.18 22.64
C MET A 1 -29.16 9.07 23.54
N ASN A 2 -30.21 8.39 23.10
CA ASN A 2 -30.97 7.43 23.90
C ASN A 2 -30.32 6.04 23.88
N SER A 3 -30.44 5.30 24.98
CA SER A 3 -29.89 3.95 25.25
C SER A 3 -30.49 2.81 24.40
N ARG A 4 -31.17 3.12 23.28
CA ARG A 4 -31.80 2.14 22.38
C ARG A 4 -30.93 1.72 21.19
N GLU A 5 -29.91 2.49 20.80
CA GLU A 5 -29.08 2.21 19.61
C GLU A 5 -27.89 1.26 19.86
N ARG A 6 -27.61 0.86 21.11
CA ARG A 6 -26.52 -0.10 21.42
C ARG A 6 -26.94 -1.58 21.34
N ARG A 7 -28.18 -1.90 20.95
CA ARG A 7 -28.73 -3.27 21.03
C ARG A 7 -28.89 -4.00 19.69
N GLU A 8 -28.57 -3.38 18.56
CA GLU A 8 -28.68 -4.03 17.23
C GLU A 8 -27.49 -4.93 16.83
N PRO A 9 -26.21 -4.60 17.12
CA PRO A 9 -25.08 -5.44 16.69
C PRO A 9 -25.07 -6.83 17.34
N ALA A 10 -25.48 -6.92 18.62
CA ALA A 10 -25.50 -8.18 19.37
C ALA A 10 -26.56 -9.18 18.86
N LYS A 11 -27.68 -8.68 18.31
CA LYS A 11 -28.74 -9.55 17.76
C LYS A 11 -28.36 -10.14 16.40
N MET A 12 -27.58 -9.42 15.61
CA MET A 12 -27.11 -9.86 14.30
C MET A 12 -26.04 -10.96 14.42
N ILE A 13 -25.14 -10.86 15.40
CA ILE A 13 -24.13 -11.89 15.72
C ILE A 13 -24.81 -13.19 16.22
N GLN A 14 -25.84 -13.07 17.06
CA GLN A 14 -26.60 -14.24 17.55
C GLN A 14 -27.38 -14.94 16.43
N ALA A 15 -27.89 -14.20 15.44
CA ALA A 15 -28.60 -14.74 14.29
C ALA A 15 -27.66 -15.52 13.35
N CYS A 16 -26.43 -15.01 13.11
CA CYS A 16 -25.41 -15.69 12.31
C CYS A 16 -24.96 -17.01 12.97
N TYR A 17 -24.80 -17.03 14.30
CA TYR A 17 -24.45 -18.24 15.04
C TYR A 17 -25.55 -19.31 15.04
N SER A 18 -26.82 -18.89 14.95
CA SER A 18 -27.98 -19.79 14.92
C SER A 18 -28.20 -20.41 13.52
N LEU A 19 -27.88 -19.67 12.46
CA LEU A 19 -27.87 -20.17 11.07
C LEU A 19 -26.77 -21.22 10.84
N ALA A 20 -25.58 -21.03 11.43
CA ALA A 20 -24.47 -21.99 11.32
C ALA A 20 -24.77 -23.36 11.98
N LYS A 21 -25.60 -23.40 13.04
CA LYS A 21 -26.02 -24.66 13.68
C LYS A 21 -27.08 -25.43 12.90
N GLY A 22 -27.78 -24.80 11.95
CA GLY A 22 -28.87 -25.43 11.19
C GLY A 22 -28.44 -26.25 9.97
N LEU A 23 -27.15 -26.19 9.58
CA LEU A 23 -26.65 -26.77 8.32
C LEU A 23 -25.91 -28.11 8.46
N VAL A 24 -25.82 -28.68 9.67
CA VAL A 24 -25.25 -30.03 9.86
C VAL A 24 -26.39 -31.06 9.90
N LYS A 25 -26.81 -31.55 8.74
CA LYS A 25 -27.55 -32.81 8.64
C LYS A 25 -26.53 -33.95 8.58
N THR A 26 -26.37 -34.67 9.67
CA THR A 26 -25.68 -35.96 9.69
C THR A 26 -26.55 -36.99 8.95
N ASN A 27 -26.13 -37.40 7.76
CA ASN A 27 -26.66 -38.60 7.13
C ASN A 27 -25.91 -39.80 7.74
N ASP A 28 -26.61 -40.59 8.55
CA ASP A 28 -26.16 -41.89 9.02
C ASP A 28 -26.09 -42.86 7.83
N VAL A 29 -24.88 -43.27 7.46
CA VAL A 29 -24.63 -44.41 6.58
C VAL A 29 -23.73 -45.38 7.35
N GLU A 30 -24.30 -46.50 7.78
CA GLU A 30 -23.55 -47.61 8.38
C GLU A 30 -22.50 -48.17 7.40
N PRO A 31 -21.23 -48.32 7.79
CA PRO A 31 -20.24 -48.94 6.93
C PRO A 31 -20.28 -50.48 7.05
N LYS A 32 -20.47 -51.17 5.93
CA LYS A 32 -20.21 -52.61 5.80
C LYS A 32 -18.70 -52.89 5.89
N PRO A 33 -18.26 -53.93 6.63
CA PRO A 33 -16.84 -54.25 6.74
C PRO A 33 -16.39 -55.03 5.50
N THR A 34 -15.67 -54.38 4.59
CA THR A 34 -14.87 -55.07 3.57
C THR A 34 -13.40 -55.01 3.97
N GLY A 35 -12.86 -56.18 4.30
CA GLY A 35 -11.49 -56.36 4.72
C GLY A 35 -10.49 -55.94 3.63
N LYS A 36 -9.71 -54.92 3.96
CA LYS A 36 -8.30 -54.77 3.54
C LYS A 36 -7.51 -54.37 4.79
N PRO A 37 -6.26 -54.81 4.97
CA PRO A 37 -5.50 -54.45 6.16
C PRO A 37 -5.23 -52.95 6.16
N LEU A 38 -5.87 -52.23 7.09
CA LEU A 38 -5.57 -50.84 7.44
C LEU A 38 -4.20 -50.80 8.12
N LEU A 39 -3.12 -50.80 7.35
CA LEU A 39 -1.75 -50.71 7.87
C LEU A 39 -1.11 -49.31 7.70
N SER A 40 -1.92 -48.24 7.64
CA SER A 40 -1.37 -46.87 7.58
C SER A 40 -2.17 -45.78 8.31
N LEU A 41 -3.07 -46.13 9.22
CA LEU A 41 -3.70 -45.14 10.12
C LEU A 41 -3.22 -45.37 11.54
N GLN A 42 -2.22 -44.60 11.99
CA GLN A 42 -2.10 -44.10 13.38
C GLN A 42 -0.77 -43.34 13.59
N LYS A 43 -0.53 -42.23 12.86
CA LYS A 43 0.24 -41.16 13.49
C LYS A 43 -0.68 -40.45 14.48
N GLY A 44 -0.26 -40.29 15.73
CA GLY A 44 -0.99 -39.47 16.72
C GLY A 44 -1.15 -38.02 16.21
N TRP A 45 -2.11 -37.24 16.73
CA TRP A 45 -2.25 -35.84 16.28
C TRP A 45 -0.98 -35.01 16.57
N ARG A 46 -0.22 -35.36 17.63
CA ARG A 46 1.08 -34.79 17.95
C ARG A 46 2.13 -35.09 16.88
N GLU A 47 2.29 -36.35 16.49
CA GLU A 47 3.23 -36.73 15.44
C GLU A 47 2.89 -36.10 14.08
N ARG A 48 1.60 -35.87 13.79
CA ARG A 48 1.20 -35.13 12.58
C ARG A 48 1.52 -33.64 12.69
N LEU A 49 1.39 -33.06 13.88
CA LEU A 49 1.77 -31.68 14.15
C LEU A 49 3.29 -31.50 14.02
N ASP A 50 4.08 -32.39 14.63
CA ASP A 50 5.54 -32.37 14.57
C ASP A 50 6.03 -32.54 13.13
N ASP A 51 5.40 -33.45 12.36
CA ASP A 51 5.67 -33.64 10.92
C ASP A 51 5.35 -32.38 10.11
N ALA A 52 4.25 -31.69 10.42
CA ALA A 52 3.89 -30.44 9.77
C ALA A 52 4.89 -29.31 10.11
N ILE A 53 5.28 -29.16 11.38
CA ILE A 53 6.28 -28.17 11.82
C ILE A 53 7.62 -28.42 11.13
N ALA A 54 8.09 -29.67 11.08
CA ALA A 54 9.34 -30.02 10.42
C ALA A 54 9.31 -29.68 8.93
N ARG A 55 8.24 -30.08 8.22
CA ARG A 55 8.10 -29.79 6.79
C ARG A 55 7.99 -28.29 6.48
N SER A 56 7.30 -27.52 7.32
CA SER A 56 7.25 -26.06 7.18
C SER A 56 8.61 -25.42 7.44
N SER A 57 9.34 -25.90 8.46
CA SER A 57 10.69 -25.41 8.77
C SER A 57 11.65 -25.68 7.61
N ASP A 58 11.62 -26.89 7.05
CA ASP A 58 12.43 -27.26 5.88
C ASP A 58 12.10 -26.38 4.66
N TYR A 59 10.82 -26.06 4.45
CA TYR A 59 10.41 -25.16 3.37
C TYR A 59 10.93 -23.74 3.58
N LEU A 60 10.82 -23.18 4.79
CA LEU A 60 11.37 -21.85 5.10
C LEU A 60 12.89 -21.82 4.92
N LEU A 61 13.61 -22.83 5.42
CA LEU A 61 15.05 -22.92 5.21
C LEU A 61 15.43 -23.01 3.73
N TYR A 62 14.64 -23.74 2.93
CA TYR A 62 14.85 -23.88 1.51
C TYR A 62 14.62 -22.57 0.74
N THR A 63 13.66 -21.74 1.16
CA THR A 63 13.33 -20.47 0.49
C THR A 63 14.17 -19.29 0.95
N GLN A 64 15.08 -19.46 1.92
CA GLN A 64 15.97 -18.40 2.35
C GLN A 64 16.85 -17.91 1.19
N HIS A 65 16.95 -16.60 1.01
CA HIS A 65 17.87 -16.01 0.06
C HIS A 65 19.33 -16.29 0.50
N PRO A 66 20.29 -16.48 -0.41
CA PRO A 66 21.70 -16.71 -0.07
C PRO A 66 22.32 -15.67 0.88
N ASP A 67 21.83 -14.43 0.80
CA ASP A 67 22.24 -13.28 1.63
C ASP A 67 21.60 -13.27 3.03
N GLY A 68 20.72 -14.22 3.34
CA GLY A 68 20.18 -14.44 4.68
C GLY A 68 18.74 -13.97 4.93
N TYR A 69 18.16 -13.19 4.02
CA TYR A 69 16.79 -12.70 4.13
C TYR A 69 15.77 -13.63 3.49
N TRP A 70 14.49 -13.42 3.81
CA TRP A 70 13.34 -13.91 3.05
C TRP A 70 12.68 -12.73 2.38
N TRP A 71 12.11 -12.97 1.19
CA TRP A 71 11.30 -12.00 0.50
C TRP A 71 10.29 -12.76 -0.36
N LEU A 72 9.02 -12.56 -0.05
CA LEU A 72 7.91 -13.11 -0.81
C LEU A 72 7.19 -11.99 -1.58
N GLU A 73 6.34 -12.39 -2.52
CA GLU A 73 5.50 -11.43 -3.21
C GLU A 73 4.52 -10.77 -2.24
N LEU A 74 4.49 -9.43 -2.26
CA LEU A 74 3.43 -8.65 -1.64
C LEU A 74 2.31 -8.37 -2.65
N GLU A 75 1.29 -9.21 -2.60
CA GLU A 75 0.11 -9.08 -3.44
C GLU A 75 -0.76 -7.88 -3.04
N SER A 76 -1.38 -7.25 -4.04
CA SER A 76 -2.34 -6.16 -3.83
C SER A 76 -3.48 -6.28 -4.84
N ASN A 77 -3.57 -5.36 -5.80
CA ASN A 77 -4.50 -5.44 -6.91
C ASN A 77 -3.86 -4.86 -8.18
N VAL A 78 -4.59 -4.96 -9.30
CA VAL A 78 -4.05 -4.62 -10.62
C VAL A 78 -3.80 -3.13 -10.85
N THR A 79 -4.32 -2.21 -10.01
CA THR A 79 -4.09 -0.76 -10.18
C THR A 79 -2.62 -0.43 -10.19
N ILE A 80 -1.81 -1.04 -9.32
CA ILE A 80 -0.37 -0.80 -9.22
C ILE A 80 0.34 -1.00 -10.58
N THR A 81 -0.02 -2.08 -11.28
CA THR A 81 0.56 -2.39 -12.60
C THR A 81 -0.09 -1.58 -13.73
N ALA A 82 -1.41 -1.32 -13.66
CA ALA A 82 -2.13 -0.49 -14.62
C ALA A 82 -1.58 0.96 -14.62
N GLU A 83 -1.37 1.53 -13.44
CA GLU A 83 -0.78 2.84 -13.23
C GLU A 83 0.68 2.91 -13.67
N TYR A 84 1.46 1.85 -13.46
CA TYR A 84 2.82 1.77 -13.99
C TYR A 84 2.84 1.76 -15.52
N LEU A 85 1.94 1.00 -16.15
CA LEU A 85 1.76 1.02 -17.61
C LEU A 85 1.41 2.45 -18.08
N MET A 86 0.43 3.09 -17.43
CA MET A 86 0.05 4.47 -17.71
C MET A 86 1.22 5.47 -17.55
N LEU A 87 2.01 5.34 -16.49
CA LEU A 87 3.21 6.16 -16.28
C LEU A 87 4.17 6.06 -17.46
N LEU A 88 4.49 4.84 -17.92
CA LEU A 88 5.43 4.63 -19.03
C LEU A 88 4.94 5.28 -20.34
N HIS A 89 3.62 5.29 -20.58
CA HIS A 89 3.00 6.02 -21.69
C HIS A 89 3.15 7.52 -21.56
N LEU A 90 2.87 8.10 -20.38
CA LEU A 90 3.03 9.54 -20.13
C LEU A 90 4.48 9.99 -20.33
N LEU A 91 5.45 9.18 -19.89
CA LEU A 91 6.87 9.46 -20.04
C LEU A 91 7.39 9.19 -21.46
N GLY A 92 6.60 8.57 -22.35
CA GLY A 92 7.03 8.20 -23.70
C GLY A 92 8.14 7.13 -23.73
N CYS A 93 8.19 6.26 -22.71
CA CYS A 93 9.24 5.26 -22.53
C CYS A 93 8.72 3.81 -22.55
N VAL A 94 7.62 3.59 -23.27
CA VAL A 94 6.98 2.28 -23.42
C VAL A 94 7.91 1.27 -24.11
N ASP A 95 8.17 0.17 -23.42
CA ASP A 95 8.75 -1.05 -23.99
C ASP A 95 7.60 -2.03 -24.28
N ARG A 96 7.37 -2.33 -25.56
CA ARG A 96 6.25 -3.17 -26.00
C ARG A 96 6.33 -4.61 -25.50
N GLU A 97 7.54 -5.14 -25.29
CA GLU A 97 7.69 -6.51 -24.78
C GLU A 97 7.26 -6.57 -23.31
N ARG A 98 7.72 -5.61 -22.49
CA ARG A 98 7.32 -5.49 -21.09
C ARG A 98 5.84 -5.16 -20.95
N GLU A 99 5.32 -4.27 -21.80
CA GLU A 99 3.89 -3.93 -21.82
C GLU A 99 3.02 -5.15 -22.09
N ASN A 100 3.36 -5.97 -23.08
CA ASN A 100 2.61 -7.20 -23.36
C ASN A 100 2.62 -8.18 -22.18
N ARG A 101 3.68 -8.18 -21.35
CA ARG A 101 3.73 -8.98 -20.12
C ARG A 101 2.87 -8.38 -19.01
N MET A 102 2.77 -7.05 -18.90
CA MET A 102 1.81 -6.40 -18.01
C MET A 102 0.37 -6.67 -18.43
N VAL A 103 0.07 -6.58 -19.73
CA VAL A 103 -1.24 -6.95 -20.30
C VAL A 103 -1.60 -8.40 -19.95
N ARG A 104 -0.64 -9.32 -20.05
CA ARG A 104 -0.84 -10.72 -19.63
C ARG A 104 -1.22 -10.82 -18.16
N TYR A 105 -0.53 -10.12 -17.26
CA TYR A 105 -0.86 -10.11 -15.84
C TYR A 105 -2.26 -9.53 -15.57
N LEU A 106 -2.59 -8.38 -16.18
CA LEU A 106 -3.92 -7.79 -16.06
C LEU A 106 -5.01 -8.78 -16.49
N TYR A 107 -4.81 -9.49 -17.61
CA TYR A 107 -5.73 -10.54 -18.02
C TYR A 107 -5.70 -11.79 -17.14
N HIS A 108 -4.57 -12.15 -16.55
CA HIS A 108 -4.51 -13.27 -15.61
C HIS A 108 -5.39 -13.00 -14.39
N GLN A 109 -5.36 -11.77 -13.87
CA GLN A 109 -6.11 -11.34 -12.70
C GLN A 109 -7.59 -11.00 -12.97
N GLN A 110 -8.02 -11.00 -14.24
CA GLN A 110 -9.40 -10.68 -14.57
C GLN A 110 -10.34 -11.82 -14.19
N HIS A 111 -11.38 -11.51 -13.42
CA HIS A 111 -12.41 -12.48 -13.06
C HIS A 111 -13.26 -12.90 -14.28
N ALA A 112 -13.93 -14.07 -14.21
CA ALA A 112 -14.71 -14.61 -15.32
C ALA A 112 -15.88 -13.68 -15.76
N GLU A 113 -16.41 -12.91 -14.81
CA GLU A 113 -17.45 -11.89 -14.92
C GLU A 113 -16.91 -10.59 -15.51
N GLY A 114 -15.59 -10.47 -15.70
CA GLY A 114 -14.92 -9.40 -16.43
C GLY A 114 -14.38 -8.25 -15.58
N HIS A 115 -14.59 -8.25 -14.27
CA HIS A 115 -14.09 -7.23 -13.35
C HIS A 115 -12.76 -7.62 -12.70
N TRP A 116 -12.18 -6.66 -11.98
CA TRP A 116 -11.03 -6.85 -11.09
C TRP A 116 -11.39 -6.38 -9.69
N GLY A 117 -10.84 -7.04 -8.68
CA GLY A 117 -11.10 -6.76 -7.26
C GLY A 117 -9.92 -6.09 -6.56
N LEU A 118 -10.17 -5.60 -5.35
CA LEU A 118 -9.16 -5.16 -4.38
C LEU A 118 -8.51 -6.34 -3.65
N TYR A 119 -9.26 -7.43 -3.46
CA TYR A 119 -8.79 -8.69 -2.86
C TYR A 119 -9.60 -9.87 -3.40
N TYR A 120 -9.18 -11.08 -3.05
CA TYR A 120 -9.81 -12.33 -3.51
C TYR A 120 -11.30 -12.38 -3.15
N GLU A 121 -12.14 -12.67 -4.16
CA GLU A 121 -13.58 -12.90 -4.01
C GLU A 121 -14.40 -11.70 -3.50
N ASP A 122 -13.90 -10.47 -3.64
CA ASP A 122 -14.59 -9.24 -3.21
C ASP A 122 -15.80 -8.83 -4.07
N GLY A 123 -16.02 -9.51 -5.20
CA GLY A 123 -17.10 -9.21 -6.15
C GLY A 123 -16.78 -8.11 -7.17
N GLY A 124 -15.53 -7.63 -7.20
CA GLY A 124 -15.04 -6.60 -8.10
C GLY A 124 -15.14 -5.19 -7.52
N ASP A 125 -14.14 -4.37 -7.85
CA ASP A 125 -14.09 -2.96 -7.51
C ASP A 125 -14.17 -2.10 -8.79
N LEU A 126 -14.99 -1.04 -8.71
CA LEU A 126 -15.26 -0.16 -9.84
C LEU A 126 -14.00 0.56 -10.31
N SER A 127 -13.25 1.15 -9.38
CA SER A 127 -12.08 1.98 -9.72
C SER A 127 -10.96 1.12 -10.30
N THR A 128 -10.70 -0.03 -9.68
CA THR A 128 -9.76 -1.05 -10.13
C THR A 128 -10.10 -1.54 -11.53
N THR A 129 -11.39 -1.83 -11.79
CA THR A 129 -11.86 -2.28 -13.11
C THR A 129 -11.73 -1.18 -14.16
N VAL A 130 -12.01 0.08 -13.83
CA VAL A 130 -11.82 1.22 -14.75
C VAL A 130 -10.35 1.41 -15.12
N GLU A 131 -9.45 1.38 -14.14
CA GLU A 131 -8.01 1.55 -14.38
C GLU A 131 -7.44 0.39 -15.21
N ALA A 132 -7.80 -0.85 -14.89
CA ALA A 132 -7.39 -2.03 -15.67
C ALA A 132 -7.92 -1.99 -17.10
N TYR A 133 -9.20 -1.67 -17.29
CA TYR A 133 -9.81 -1.50 -18.62
C TYR A 133 -9.05 -0.45 -19.43
N PHE A 134 -8.80 0.72 -18.84
CA PHE A 134 -8.15 1.82 -19.52
C PHE A 134 -6.70 1.50 -19.87
N ALA A 135 -5.93 0.88 -18.96
CA ALA A 135 -4.57 0.44 -19.23
C ALA A 135 -4.50 -0.59 -20.38
N LEU A 136 -5.41 -1.57 -20.40
CA LEU A 136 -5.51 -2.54 -21.50
C LEU A 136 -5.83 -1.86 -22.83
N LYS A 137 -6.80 -0.94 -22.84
CA LYS A 137 -7.13 -0.18 -24.06
C LYS A 137 -5.96 0.69 -24.53
N LEU A 138 -5.25 1.33 -23.60
CA LEU A 138 -4.07 2.15 -23.87
C LEU A 138 -2.92 1.31 -24.48
N ALA A 139 -2.78 0.05 -24.04
CA ALA A 139 -1.85 -0.92 -24.62
C ALA A 139 -2.26 -1.44 -26.01
N GLY A 140 -3.47 -1.13 -26.48
CA GLY A 140 -3.97 -1.48 -27.81
C GLY A 140 -4.95 -2.66 -27.85
N GLU A 141 -5.43 -3.14 -26.71
CA GLU A 141 -6.44 -4.21 -26.65
C GLU A 141 -7.79 -3.74 -27.21
N ASP A 142 -8.48 -4.63 -27.95
CA ASP A 142 -9.76 -4.30 -28.59
C ASP A 142 -10.88 -4.18 -27.53
N PRO A 143 -11.49 -3.00 -27.34
CA PRO A 143 -12.56 -2.79 -26.37
C PRO A 143 -13.82 -3.64 -26.67
N ASN A 144 -13.96 -4.18 -27.89
CA ASN A 144 -15.06 -5.04 -28.28
C ASN A 144 -14.79 -6.54 -28.07
N CYS A 145 -13.59 -6.92 -27.62
CA CYS A 145 -13.33 -8.32 -27.27
C CYS A 145 -14.26 -8.77 -26.13
N PRO A 146 -14.60 -10.07 -26.02
CA PRO A 146 -15.50 -10.57 -24.97
C PRO A 146 -15.08 -10.17 -23.54
N ARG A 147 -13.78 -10.10 -23.28
CA ARG A 147 -13.20 -9.78 -21.98
C ARG A 147 -13.44 -8.33 -21.57
N LEU A 148 -13.14 -7.38 -22.46
CA LEU A 148 -13.32 -5.95 -22.19
C LEU A 148 -14.80 -5.52 -22.27
N ARG A 149 -15.63 -6.18 -23.08
CA ARG A 149 -17.08 -5.92 -23.05
C ARG A 149 -17.69 -6.20 -21.68
N LYS A 150 -17.35 -7.33 -21.06
CA LYS A 150 -17.81 -7.66 -19.70
C LYS A 150 -17.33 -6.64 -18.66
N ALA A 151 -16.06 -6.24 -18.74
CA ALA A 151 -15.50 -5.19 -17.89
C ALA A 151 -16.28 -3.87 -18.03
N ARG A 152 -16.57 -3.45 -19.27
CA ARG A 152 -17.38 -2.26 -19.55
C ARG A 152 -18.78 -2.39 -18.97
N ASP A 153 -19.44 -3.53 -19.14
CA ASP A 153 -20.79 -3.75 -18.62
C ASP A 153 -20.81 -3.66 -17.08
N PHE A 154 -19.79 -4.20 -16.41
CA PHE A 154 -19.59 -4.03 -14.96
C PHE A 154 -19.39 -2.56 -14.57
N ILE A 155 -18.52 -1.84 -15.27
CA ILE A 155 -18.25 -0.41 -15.02
C ILE A 155 -19.53 0.43 -15.14
N ILE A 156 -20.31 0.23 -16.21
CA ILE A 156 -21.57 0.95 -16.43
C ILE A 156 -22.59 0.61 -15.35
N THR A 157 -22.71 -0.66 -14.97
CA THR A 157 -23.61 -1.09 -13.87
C THR A 157 -23.18 -0.49 -12.54
N GLY A 158 -21.88 -0.31 -12.31
CA GLY A 158 -21.31 0.32 -11.12
C GLY A 158 -21.41 1.85 -11.08
N GLY A 159 -21.98 2.50 -12.11
CA GLY A 159 -22.17 3.95 -12.14
C GLY A 159 -21.13 4.73 -12.98
N GLY A 160 -20.27 4.02 -13.71
CA GLY A 160 -19.29 4.61 -14.64
C GLY A 160 -18.19 5.42 -13.95
N ILE A 161 -17.44 6.19 -14.75
CA ILE A 161 -16.28 6.96 -14.27
C ILE A 161 -16.63 7.93 -13.14
N GLU A 162 -17.82 8.54 -13.14
CA GLU A 162 -18.18 9.54 -12.12
C GLU A 162 -18.27 8.96 -10.70
N ALA A 163 -18.55 7.65 -10.58
CA ALA A 163 -18.61 6.93 -9.31
C ALA A 163 -17.25 6.40 -8.82
N THR A 164 -16.17 6.56 -9.60
CA THR A 164 -14.81 6.12 -9.21
C THR A 164 -14.17 7.01 -8.14
N ARG A 165 -13.10 6.48 -7.53
CA ARG A 165 -12.26 7.19 -6.55
C ARG A 165 -11.47 8.35 -7.16
N VAL A 166 -11.00 9.27 -6.32
CA VAL A 166 -10.24 10.46 -6.71
C VAL A 166 -8.96 10.12 -7.45
N PHE A 167 -8.21 9.10 -7.01
CA PHE A 167 -7.00 8.66 -7.69
C PHE A 167 -7.25 8.21 -9.13
N THR A 168 -8.30 7.41 -9.38
CA THR A 168 -8.69 7.04 -10.75
C THR A 168 -9.02 8.27 -11.59
N LYS A 169 -9.75 9.24 -11.03
CA LYS A 169 -10.08 10.49 -11.73
C LYS A 169 -8.84 11.32 -12.07
N ILE A 170 -7.83 11.34 -11.19
CA ILE A 170 -6.55 12.01 -11.45
C ILE A 170 -5.82 11.33 -12.60
N TRP A 171 -5.71 9.99 -12.58
CA TRP A 171 -5.11 9.24 -13.68
C TRP A 171 -5.83 9.50 -14.99
N LEU A 172 -7.16 9.44 -15.02
CA LEU A 172 -7.92 9.74 -16.23
C LEU A 172 -7.75 11.21 -16.68
N ALA A 173 -7.61 12.16 -15.77
CA ALA A 173 -7.37 13.58 -16.09
C ALA A 173 -5.99 13.82 -16.73
N LEU A 174 -4.96 13.08 -16.30
CA LEU A 174 -3.63 13.09 -16.93
C LEU A 174 -3.69 12.70 -18.41
N PHE A 175 -4.63 11.85 -18.80
CA PHE A 175 -4.86 11.41 -20.19
C PHE A 175 -6.01 12.16 -20.89
N GLY A 176 -6.52 13.24 -20.29
CA GLY A 176 -7.62 14.03 -20.85
C GLY A 176 -8.95 13.28 -20.94
N GLN A 177 -9.08 12.17 -20.21
CA GLN A 177 -10.29 11.35 -20.11
C GLN A 177 -11.16 11.75 -18.92
N TYR A 178 -10.76 12.73 -18.12
CA TYR A 178 -11.57 13.33 -17.06
C TYR A 178 -11.22 14.82 -16.91
N ASP A 179 -12.19 15.64 -16.50
CA ASP A 179 -11.97 17.09 -16.34
C ASP A 179 -11.29 17.39 -14.99
N TRP A 180 -10.10 17.99 -15.04
CA TRP A 180 -9.36 18.48 -13.87
C TRP A 180 -10.19 19.37 -12.94
N GLN A 181 -11.20 20.10 -13.45
CA GLN A 181 -12.08 20.95 -12.61
C GLN A 181 -13.00 20.13 -11.69
N LYS A 182 -13.26 18.86 -12.04
CA LYS A 182 -14.10 17.95 -11.24
C LYS A 182 -13.28 17.22 -10.16
N VAL A 183 -11.96 17.13 -10.31
CA VAL A 183 -11.07 16.57 -9.29
C VAL A 183 -11.08 17.51 -8.05
N PRO A 184 -11.15 16.98 -6.82
CA PRO A 184 -10.99 17.79 -5.61
C PRO A 184 -9.64 18.49 -5.57
N SER A 185 -9.60 19.72 -5.05
CA SER A 185 -8.37 20.52 -4.99
C SER A 185 -7.47 20.13 -3.82
N MET A 186 -6.16 20.12 -4.05
CA MET A 186 -5.14 19.92 -3.03
C MET A 186 -4.00 20.93 -3.25
N PRO A 187 -4.00 22.07 -2.52
CA PRO A 187 -3.12 23.18 -2.85
C PRO A 187 -1.68 22.92 -2.40
N VAL A 188 -0.72 23.08 -3.32
CA VAL A 188 0.72 22.98 -3.02
C VAL A 188 1.18 23.96 -1.93
N GLU A 189 0.45 25.06 -1.70
CA GLU A 189 0.73 26.01 -0.62
C GLU A 189 0.73 25.39 0.79
N MET A 190 0.22 24.18 0.98
CA MET A 190 0.39 23.46 2.26
C MET A 190 1.86 23.28 2.66
N MET A 191 2.79 23.27 1.69
CA MET A 191 4.24 23.26 1.94
C MET A 191 4.73 24.50 2.70
N LEU A 192 3.96 25.59 2.71
CA LEU A 192 4.29 26.82 3.43
C LEU A 192 3.81 26.79 4.88
N ALA A 193 2.99 25.80 5.25
CA ALA A 193 2.45 25.69 6.59
C ALA A 193 3.56 25.23 7.56
N PRO A 194 3.72 25.89 8.72
CA PRO A 194 4.68 25.43 9.72
C PRO A 194 4.23 24.10 10.34
N SER A 195 5.16 23.31 10.87
CA SER A 195 4.93 21.96 11.41
C SER A 195 3.92 21.87 12.57
N HIS A 196 3.50 22.99 13.16
CA HIS A 196 2.47 23.06 14.21
C HIS A 196 1.09 23.46 13.69
N ALA A 197 0.93 23.74 12.39
CA ALA A 197 -0.35 24.09 11.79
C ALA A 197 -1.19 22.84 11.46
N PRO A 198 -2.52 22.83 11.63
CA PRO A 198 -3.36 21.63 11.53
C PRO A 198 -3.48 20.99 10.13
N LEU A 199 -2.90 21.60 9.08
CA LEU A 199 -2.90 21.10 7.70
C LEU A 199 -1.48 21.05 7.11
N ASN A 200 -0.46 20.99 7.96
CA ASN A 200 0.91 20.80 7.50
C ASN A 200 1.13 19.34 7.07
N ILE A 201 2.12 19.11 6.21
CA ILE A 201 2.36 17.80 5.59
C ILE A 201 2.69 16.69 6.61
N TYR A 202 3.18 17.04 7.80
CA TYR A 202 3.54 16.11 8.87
C TYR A 202 2.36 15.67 9.75
N GLU A 203 1.16 16.16 9.44
CA GLU A 203 -0.10 15.62 9.99
C GLU A 203 -0.73 14.55 9.12
N PHE A 204 -0.24 14.38 7.88
CA PHE A 204 -0.53 13.19 7.09
C PHE A 204 0.38 12.05 7.54
N SER A 205 -0.08 10.80 7.41
CA SER A 205 0.76 9.62 7.56
C SER A 205 1.94 9.64 6.57
N SER A 206 3.00 8.89 6.87
CA SER A 206 4.19 8.77 5.98
C SER A 206 3.81 8.44 4.53
N TRP A 207 2.95 7.45 4.33
CA TRP A 207 2.50 7.01 3.00
C TRP A 207 1.66 8.07 2.29
N ALA A 208 0.76 8.76 3.02
CA ALA A 208 -0.07 9.80 2.45
C ALA A 208 0.77 11.04 2.13
N ARG A 209 1.69 11.43 3.01
CA ARG A 209 2.62 12.56 2.81
C ARG A 209 3.47 12.39 1.56
N SER A 210 4.14 11.24 1.45
CA SER A 210 5.01 10.91 0.30
C SER A 210 4.25 10.83 -1.03
N THR A 211 2.94 10.58 -0.98
CA THR A 211 2.06 10.60 -2.15
C THR A 211 1.54 12.00 -2.46
N VAL A 212 1.10 12.73 -1.44
CA VAL A 212 0.41 14.02 -1.55
C VAL A 212 1.35 15.14 -1.98
N VAL A 213 2.57 15.21 -1.44
CA VAL A 213 3.53 16.27 -1.78
C VAL A 213 3.81 16.33 -3.30
N PRO A 214 4.23 15.23 -3.96
CA PRO A 214 4.40 15.25 -5.41
C PRO A 214 3.09 15.43 -6.17
N LEU A 215 1.99 14.86 -5.68
CA LEU A 215 0.70 15.01 -6.33
C LEU A 215 0.20 16.47 -6.32
N CYS A 216 0.49 17.25 -5.28
CA CYS A 216 0.20 18.68 -5.22
C CYS A 216 0.83 19.45 -6.39
N ILE A 217 2.07 19.11 -6.77
CA ILE A 217 2.74 19.69 -7.95
C ILE A 217 1.95 19.36 -9.22
N THR A 218 1.64 18.08 -9.42
CA THR A 218 0.88 17.62 -10.59
C THR A 218 -0.50 18.29 -10.67
N MET A 219 -1.20 18.44 -9.55
CA MET A 219 -2.51 19.09 -9.47
C MET A 219 -2.46 20.62 -9.63
N ALA A 220 -1.32 21.24 -9.31
CA ALA A 220 -1.08 22.66 -9.58
C ALA A 220 -0.79 22.92 -11.07
N ILE A 221 -0.10 22.00 -11.74
CA ILE A 221 0.23 22.07 -13.17
C ILE A 221 -0.97 21.68 -14.05
N ARG A 222 -1.71 20.64 -13.66
CA ARG A 222 -2.84 20.02 -14.40
C ARG A 222 -2.47 19.60 -15.82
N PRO A 223 -1.43 18.77 -15.98
CA PRO A 223 -1.02 18.35 -17.31
C PRO A 223 -2.07 17.40 -17.92
N THR A 224 -2.17 17.43 -19.25
CA THR A 224 -3.07 16.56 -19.99
C THR A 224 -2.39 16.10 -21.27
N MET A 225 -2.22 14.78 -21.42
CA MET A 225 -1.84 14.14 -22.67
C MET A 225 -3.09 13.89 -23.51
N THR A 226 -3.15 14.47 -24.71
CA THR A 226 -4.26 14.23 -25.64
C THR A 226 -4.12 12.85 -26.29
N LEU A 227 -5.12 11.99 -26.10
CA LEU A 227 -5.18 10.68 -26.73
C LEU A 227 -5.84 10.73 -28.13
N PRO A 228 -5.42 9.86 -29.07
CA PRO A 228 -6.18 9.57 -30.27
C PRO A 228 -7.60 9.08 -29.96
N SER A 229 -8.55 9.35 -30.86
CA SER A 229 -9.98 9.02 -30.65
C SER A 229 -10.29 7.54 -30.48
N HIS A 230 -9.43 6.63 -30.94
CA HIS A 230 -9.63 5.19 -30.75
C HIS A 230 -9.19 4.70 -29.36
N LEU A 231 -8.38 5.49 -28.63
CA LEU A 231 -7.93 5.21 -27.26
C LEU A 231 -8.74 5.95 -26.20
N SER A 232 -9.60 6.90 -26.59
CA SER A 232 -10.48 7.59 -25.64
C SER A 232 -11.55 6.63 -25.10
N ILE A 233 -12.10 6.93 -23.92
CA ILE A 233 -13.04 6.03 -23.19
C ILE A 233 -14.45 6.61 -22.97
N PRO A 234 -15.10 7.24 -23.98
CA PRO A 234 -16.46 7.76 -23.81
C PRO A 234 -17.47 6.66 -23.43
N GLU A 235 -17.20 5.41 -23.80
CA GLU A 235 -18.05 4.25 -23.50
C GLU A 235 -18.09 3.86 -22.01
N LEU A 236 -17.28 4.46 -21.15
CA LEU A 236 -17.29 4.22 -19.70
C LEU A 236 -18.10 5.28 -18.93
N TYR A 237 -18.66 6.27 -19.62
CA TYR A 237 -19.58 7.23 -19.06
C TYR A 237 -21.02 6.70 -19.13
N LEU A 238 -21.82 7.00 -18.10
CA LEU A 238 -23.27 6.84 -18.19
C LEU A 238 -23.82 7.81 -19.23
N ALA A 239 -24.86 7.38 -19.97
CA ALA A 239 -25.62 8.28 -20.82
C ALA A 239 -26.20 9.44 -19.97
N GLU A 240 -26.27 10.64 -20.55
CA GLU A 240 -26.56 11.93 -19.88
C GLU A 240 -27.86 11.97 -19.04
N ASP A 241 -28.74 10.97 -19.17
CA ASP A 241 -30.06 10.91 -18.52
C ASP A 241 -30.10 10.20 -17.16
N GLN A 242 -28.97 9.73 -16.61
CA GLN A 242 -28.96 9.20 -15.24
C GLN A 242 -28.44 10.25 -14.26
N PRO A 243 -29.30 10.84 -13.40
CA PRO A 243 -28.83 11.74 -12.36
C PRO A 243 -27.91 10.94 -11.44
N CYS A 244 -26.62 11.30 -11.43
CA CYS A 244 -25.70 10.88 -10.36
C CYS A 244 -26.43 11.08 -9.05
N SER A 245 -26.62 10.01 -8.28
CA SER A 245 -27.28 10.06 -7.00
C SER A 245 -26.58 11.12 -6.16
N GLY A 246 -27.22 12.29 -6.02
CA GLY A 246 -26.68 13.38 -5.26
C GLY A 246 -26.45 12.87 -3.85
N TYR A 247 -25.18 12.71 -3.47
CA TYR A 247 -24.78 12.40 -2.11
C TYR A 247 -25.50 13.39 -1.20
N ARG A 248 -26.47 12.90 -0.42
CA ARG A 248 -27.20 13.70 0.57
C ARG A 248 -26.22 14.05 1.69
N GLY A 249 -25.41 15.07 1.45
CA GLY A 249 -24.28 15.41 2.29
C GLY A 249 -24.70 15.86 3.68
N SER A 250 -24.05 15.28 4.68
CA SER A 250 -24.01 15.81 6.05
C SER A 250 -23.55 17.29 6.03
N PRO A 251 -23.84 18.08 7.07
CA PRO A 251 -23.37 19.47 7.16
C PRO A 251 -21.86 19.62 6.96
N LEU A 252 -21.09 18.61 7.40
CA LEU A 252 -19.64 18.51 7.20
C LEU A 252 -19.26 18.39 5.72
N LEU A 253 -19.96 17.56 4.95
CA LEU A 253 -19.73 17.42 3.51
C LEU A 253 -20.01 18.74 2.77
N LYS A 254 -21.07 19.46 3.17
CA LYS A 254 -21.39 20.78 2.59
C LYS A 254 -20.31 21.83 2.87
N LEU A 255 -19.73 21.80 4.08
CA LEU A 255 -18.59 22.65 4.43
C LEU A 255 -17.37 22.32 3.56
N PHE A 256 -17.07 21.04 3.36
CA PHE A 256 -15.98 20.63 2.49
C PHE A 256 -16.19 21.03 1.02
N TYR A 257 -17.41 20.92 0.49
CA TYR A 257 -17.72 21.44 -0.86
C TYR A 257 -17.53 22.95 -0.96
N LEU A 258 -17.83 23.71 0.10
CA LEU A 258 -17.56 25.14 0.15
C LEU A 258 -16.05 25.42 0.14
N VAL A 259 -15.28 24.69 0.96
CA VAL A 259 -13.82 24.81 1.00
C VAL A 259 -13.21 24.47 -0.35
N ASP A 260 -13.59 23.35 -0.96
CA ASP A 260 -13.16 22.94 -2.31
C ASP A 260 -13.49 24.02 -3.35
N ARG A 261 -14.68 24.62 -3.30
CA ARG A 261 -15.06 25.71 -4.21
C ARG A 261 -14.20 26.96 -4.02
N LEU A 262 -13.87 27.31 -2.78
CA LEU A 262 -12.98 28.43 -2.47
C LEU A 262 -11.55 28.15 -2.94
N LEU A 263 -11.06 26.91 -2.74
CA LEU A 263 -9.77 26.46 -3.24
C LEU A 263 -9.73 26.51 -4.77
N LYS A 264 -10.75 26.02 -5.47
CA LYS A 264 -10.87 26.11 -6.94
C LYS A 264 -10.87 27.55 -7.44
N PHE A 265 -11.51 28.46 -6.70
CA PHE A 265 -11.44 29.89 -7.02
C PHE A 265 -10.02 30.44 -6.88
N TYR A 266 -9.32 30.06 -5.81
CA TYR A 266 -7.91 30.42 -5.60
C TYR A 266 -6.98 29.79 -6.63
N GLU A 267 -7.22 28.55 -7.05
CA GLU A 267 -6.44 27.86 -8.08
C GLU A 267 -6.53 28.53 -9.45
N ARG A 268 -7.67 29.18 -9.75
CA ARG A 268 -7.80 30.01 -10.96
C ARG A 268 -6.98 31.29 -10.90
N HIS A 269 -6.70 31.80 -9.69
CA HIS A 269 -6.00 33.05 -9.47
C HIS A 269 -4.97 32.96 -8.33
N PRO A 270 -3.92 32.12 -8.45
CA PRO A 270 -2.88 32.02 -7.44
C PRO A 270 -2.23 33.36 -7.13
N LEU A 271 -1.85 33.52 -5.87
CA LEU A 271 -0.78 34.45 -5.53
C LEU A 271 0.54 33.87 -6.04
N ARG A 272 0.94 34.29 -7.26
CA ARG A 272 2.04 33.69 -8.03
C ARG A 272 3.33 33.48 -7.24
N GLY A 273 3.72 34.44 -6.39
CA GLY A 273 4.93 34.32 -5.58
C GLY A 273 4.86 33.23 -4.51
N PHE A 274 3.71 33.06 -3.85
CA PHE A 274 3.51 31.99 -2.87
C PHE A 274 3.45 30.63 -3.56
N ARG A 275 2.74 30.52 -4.69
CA ARG A 275 2.69 29.26 -5.46
C ARG A 275 4.07 28.83 -5.94
N ALA A 276 4.84 29.75 -6.52
CA ALA A 276 6.20 29.45 -6.97
C ALA A 276 7.09 28.97 -5.81
N LYS A 277 7.04 29.65 -4.66
CA LYS A 277 7.77 29.23 -3.46
C LYS A 277 7.33 27.84 -2.97
N ALA A 278 6.02 27.59 -2.93
CA ALA A 278 5.47 26.32 -2.48
C ALA A 278 5.84 25.15 -3.40
N MET A 279 5.79 25.37 -4.73
CA MET A 279 6.23 24.40 -5.74
C MET A 279 7.71 24.07 -5.58
N HIS A 280 8.55 25.08 -5.34
CA HIS A 280 9.97 24.89 -5.12
C HIS A 280 10.26 24.09 -3.84
N LEU A 281 9.57 24.40 -2.74
CA LEU A 281 9.69 23.61 -1.49
C LEU A 281 9.20 22.16 -1.67
N ALA A 282 8.14 21.93 -2.45
CA ALA A 282 7.68 20.59 -2.78
C ALA A 282 8.71 19.83 -3.63
N GLU A 283 9.32 20.49 -4.62
CA GLU A 283 10.38 19.91 -5.45
C GLU A 283 11.61 19.54 -4.62
N GLU A 284 12.11 20.46 -3.78
CA GLU A 284 13.22 20.22 -2.87
C GLU A 284 12.92 19.04 -1.94
N TRP A 285 11.72 19.02 -1.34
CA TRP A 285 11.27 17.92 -0.50
C TRP A 285 11.31 16.59 -1.26
N ILE A 286 10.79 16.52 -2.49
CA ILE A 286 10.83 15.28 -3.28
C ILE A 286 12.27 14.83 -3.54
N VAL A 287 13.17 15.74 -3.95
CA VAL A 287 14.55 15.36 -4.26
C VAL A 287 15.31 14.92 -3.00
N GLU A 288 15.07 15.57 -1.85
CA GLU A 288 15.70 15.23 -0.58
C GLU A 288 15.22 13.90 0.01
N HIS A 289 13.97 13.48 -0.29
CA HIS A 289 13.38 12.24 0.22
C HIS A 289 13.58 11.05 -0.72
N GLN A 290 14.40 11.19 -1.76
CA GLN A 290 14.79 10.06 -2.60
C GLN A 290 15.91 9.27 -1.90
N GLU A 291 15.68 7.98 -1.69
CA GLU A 291 16.70 7.06 -1.21
C GLU A 291 17.90 6.99 -2.16
N GLY A 292 19.07 6.61 -1.65
CA GLY A 292 20.28 6.48 -2.49
C GLY A 292 20.09 5.54 -3.69
N SER A 293 19.26 4.51 -3.52
CA SER A 293 18.82 3.51 -4.50
C SER A 293 17.79 4.04 -5.51
N GLY A 294 17.08 5.12 -5.18
CA GLY A 294 16.09 5.77 -6.04
C GLY A 294 14.64 5.72 -5.57
N ASP A 295 14.35 4.96 -4.52
CA ASP A 295 13.02 4.75 -3.96
C ASP A 295 12.51 6.01 -3.24
N TRP A 296 11.19 6.18 -3.19
CA TRP A 296 10.53 7.17 -2.34
C TRP A 296 9.54 6.44 -1.45
N GLY A 297 9.77 6.48 -0.13
CA GLY A 297 8.89 5.88 0.86
C GLY A 297 8.63 4.38 0.71
N GLY A 298 9.42 3.67 -0.11
CA GLY A 298 9.29 2.23 -0.33
C GLY A 298 7.98 1.76 -0.98
N ILE A 299 7.17 2.68 -1.54
CA ILE A 299 5.82 2.35 -2.05
C ILE A 299 5.56 2.93 -3.45
N GLN A 300 4.79 2.20 -4.26
CA GLN A 300 4.47 2.59 -5.64
C GLN A 300 3.82 3.99 -5.75
N PRO A 301 2.83 4.37 -4.92
CA PRO A 301 2.17 5.67 -5.09
C PRO A 301 3.13 6.85 -4.91
N ALA A 302 4.05 6.77 -3.94
CA ALA A 302 5.06 7.80 -3.72
C ALA A 302 6.04 7.89 -4.91
N MET A 303 6.57 6.74 -5.34
CA MET A 303 7.52 6.69 -6.47
C MET A 303 6.91 7.21 -7.78
N VAL A 304 5.71 6.74 -8.13
CA VAL A 304 5.05 7.14 -9.38
C VAL A 304 4.69 8.62 -9.36
N ASN A 305 4.14 9.14 -8.26
CA ASN A 305 3.82 10.55 -8.17
C ASN A 305 5.07 11.44 -8.17
N ALA A 306 6.15 11.04 -7.49
CA ALA A 306 7.43 11.77 -7.52
C ALA A 306 7.99 11.88 -8.95
N ILE A 307 8.03 10.76 -9.68
CA ILE A 307 8.49 10.73 -11.08
C ILE A 307 7.61 11.60 -11.98
N LEU A 308 6.28 11.55 -11.82
CA LEU A 308 5.35 12.40 -12.56
C LEU A 308 5.58 13.89 -12.27
N ALA A 309 5.71 14.26 -10.99
CA ALA A 309 5.93 15.63 -10.57
C ALA A 309 7.23 16.18 -11.18
N LEU A 310 8.34 15.44 -11.04
CA LEU A 310 9.64 15.82 -11.60
C LEU A 310 9.61 15.90 -13.13
N HIS A 311 8.95 14.96 -13.80
CA HIS A 311 8.76 15.00 -15.25
C HIS A 311 8.07 16.30 -15.70
N TYR A 312 6.97 16.66 -15.04
CA TYR A 312 6.22 17.88 -15.38
C TYR A 312 6.87 19.18 -14.90
N LEU A 313 7.80 19.11 -13.95
CA LEU A 313 8.72 20.21 -13.62
C LEU A 313 9.86 20.37 -14.66
N GLY A 314 9.99 19.44 -15.61
CA GLY A 314 10.93 19.53 -16.73
C GLY A 314 12.22 18.73 -16.55
N TYR A 315 12.27 17.80 -15.59
CA TYR A 315 13.44 16.92 -15.43
C TYR A 315 13.52 15.96 -16.63
N PRO A 316 14.65 15.91 -17.35
CA PRO A 316 14.81 14.99 -18.47
C PRO A 316 14.93 13.55 -17.94
N LEU A 317 14.52 12.56 -18.75
CA LEU A 317 14.56 11.14 -18.35
C LEU A 317 15.97 10.61 -18.04
N ASN A 318 17.02 11.27 -18.54
CA ASN A 318 18.41 10.94 -18.24
C ASN A 318 18.97 11.69 -17.01
N HIS A 319 18.15 12.49 -16.32
CA HIS A 319 18.54 13.10 -15.05
C HIS A 319 18.76 11.99 -14.00
N PRO A 320 19.83 12.04 -13.18
CA PRO A 320 20.14 10.99 -12.21
C PRO A 320 18.97 10.60 -11.30
N THR A 321 18.23 11.57 -10.76
CA THR A 321 17.02 11.36 -9.94
C THR A 321 15.94 10.56 -10.69
N MET A 322 15.70 10.89 -11.97
CA MET A 322 14.71 10.21 -12.81
C MET A 322 15.14 8.78 -13.14
N VAL A 323 16.41 8.58 -13.51
CA VAL A 323 16.98 7.25 -13.81
C VAL A 323 16.84 6.34 -12.60
N LYS A 324 17.28 6.79 -11.42
CA LYS A 324 17.20 6.03 -10.18
C LYS A 324 15.75 5.69 -9.79
N GLY A 325 14.83 6.65 -9.94
CA GLY A 325 13.41 6.42 -9.68
C GLY A 325 12.78 5.34 -10.57
N LEU A 326 13.08 5.39 -11.87
CA LEU A 326 12.63 4.36 -12.81
C LEU A 326 13.27 3.00 -12.55
N GLU A 327 14.51 2.97 -12.09
CA GLU A 327 15.18 1.73 -11.65
C GLU A 327 14.54 1.16 -10.37
N ALA A 328 14.10 2.01 -9.43
CA ALA A 328 13.37 1.59 -8.24
C ALA A 328 12.06 0.86 -8.58
N LEU A 329 11.23 1.46 -9.44
CA LEU A 329 10.01 0.80 -9.93
C LEU A 329 10.32 -0.55 -10.61
N LYS A 330 11.41 -0.64 -11.38
CA LYS A 330 11.81 -1.90 -12.01
C LYS A 330 12.21 -2.97 -10.99
N ARG A 331 12.84 -2.62 -9.87
CA ARG A 331 13.22 -3.57 -8.82
C ARG A 331 12.01 -4.19 -8.12
N PHE A 332 10.88 -3.50 -8.10
CA PHE A 332 9.63 -3.98 -7.50
C PHE A 332 8.85 -4.91 -8.44
N CYS A 333 9.27 -5.05 -9.71
CA CYS A 333 8.59 -5.90 -10.67
C CYS A 333 8.90 -7.39 -10.45
N ILE A 334 7.86 -8.23 -10.51
CA ILE A 334 7.96 -9.68 -10.68
C ILE A 334 7.57 -10.01 -12.13
N ASP A 335 8.35 -10.88 -12.78
CA ASP A 335 8.14 -11.28 -14.18
C ASP A 335 8.22 -12.81 -14.29
N ASP A 336 7.06 -13.45 -14.45
CA ASP A 336 6.92 -14.91 -14.47
C ASP A 336 5.90 -15.39 -15.53
N ALA A 337 5.38 -16.61 -15.37
CA ALA A 337 4.41 -17.20 -16.30
C ALA A 337 3.07 -16.43 -16.35
N GLU A 338 2.68 -15.78 -15.26
CA GLU A 338 1.43 -15.02 -15.14
C GLU A 338 1.55 -13.64 -15.78
N GLY A 339 2.77 -13.12 -15.90
CA GLY A 339 3.10 -11.87 -16.57
C GLY A 339 4.03 -11.00 -15.72
N LEU A 340 4.16 -9.74 -16.14
CA LEU A 340 4.92 -8.75 -15.41
C LEU A 340 3.97 -7.94 -14.53
N ARG A 341 4.25 -7.88 -13.24
CA ARG A 341 3.49 -7.09 -12.27
C ARG A 341 4.41 -6.28 -11.40
N LEU A 342 3.97 -5.07 -11.05
CA LEU A 342 4.64 -4.22 -10.08
C LEU A 342 4.01 -4.47 -8.71
N GLN A 343 4.85 -4.74 -7.70
CA GLN A 343 4.38 -4.82 -6.32
C GLN A 343 4.10 -3.43 -5.75
N ALA A 344 3.10 -3.31 -4.87
CA ALA A 344 2.78 -2.04 -4.21
C ALA A 344 3.92 -1.57 -3.29
N CYS A 345 4.59 -2.53 -2.66
CA CYS A 345 5.68 -2.41 -1.71
C CYS A 345 6.43 -3.76 -1.69
N VAL A 346 7.57 -3.87 -1.00
CA VAL A 346 8.34 -5.13 -0.84
C VAL A 346 8.62 -5.39 0.64
N SER A 347 8.53 -6.64 1.09
CA SER A 347 8.46 -7.02 2.52
C SER A 347 9.68 -7.75 3.12
N PRO A 348 10.93 -7.52 2.66
CA PRO A 348 12.05 -8.39 3.05
C PRO A 348 12.38 -8.35 4.55
N VAL A 349 12.25 -7.20 5.22
CA VAL A 349 12.58 -7.10 6.66
C VAL A 349 11.54 -7.84 7.47
N TRP A 350 10.27 -7.58 7.21
CA TRP A 350 9.13 -8.25 7.82
C TRP A 350 9.18 -9.76 7.64
N ASP A 351 9.34 -10.22 6.39
CA ASP A 351 9.39 -11.65 6.05
C ASP A 351 10.56 -12.34 6.74
N THR A 352 11.72 -11.68 6.79
CA THR A 352 12.91 -12.22 7.45
C THR A 352 12.71 -12.34 8.95
N ALA A 353 12.18 -11.30 9.60
CA ALA A 353 11.96 -11.29 11.04
C ALA A 353 10.93 -12.35 11.45
N LEU A 354 9.79 -12.43 10.76
CA LEU A 354 8.76 -13.42 11.05
C LEU A 354 9.21 -14.86 10.80
N ASN A 355 9.89 -15.12 9.67
CA ASN A 355 10.36 -16.48 9.39
C ASN A 355 11.47 -16.91 10.36
N ALA A 356 12.38 -16.02 10.74
CA ALA A 356 13.37 -16.30 11.77
C ALA A 356 12.72 -16.59 13.12
N LEU A 357 11.72 -15.81 13.53
CA LEU A 357 10.99 -16.03 14.78
C LEU A 357 10.23 -17.38 14.76
N ALA A 358 9.54 -17.69 13.66
CA ALA A 358 8.83 -18.95 13.49
C ALA A 358 9.77 -20.16 13.56
N LEU A 359 10.95 -20.09 12.93
CA LEU A 359 11.97 -21.13 13.00
C LEU A 359 12.53 -21.30 14.42
N LEU A 360 12.77 -20.20 15.13
CA LEU A 360 13.20 -20.23 16.53
C LEU A 360 12.15 -20.87 17.44
N ASP A 361 10.87 -20.52 17.26
CA ASP A 361 9.76 -21.11 18.02
C ASP A 361 9.50 -22.59 17.65
N ALA A 362 9.83 -22.99 16.42
CA ALA A 362 9.88 -24.40 16.00
C ALA A 362 11.06 -25.18 16.61
N GLY A 363 11.96 -24.50 17.33
CA GLY A 363 13.05 -25.12 18.08
C GLY A 363 14.40 -25.16 17.35
N LEU A 364 14.58 -24.42 16.25
CA LEU A 364 15.90 -24.26 15.66
C LEU A 364 16.83 -23.57 16.67
N PRO A 365 18.09 -24.03 16.80
CA PRO A 365 19.03 -23.42 17.71
C PRO A 365 19.48 -22.07 17.18
N THR A 366 19.81 -21.14 18.09
CA THR A 366 20.19 -19.77 17.71
C THR A 366 21.47 -19.70 16.90
N ASP A 367 22.35 -20.71 17.01
CA ASP A 367 23.59 -20.86 16.24
C ASP A 367 23.39 -21.57 14.88
N HIS A 368 22.15 -21.88 14.51
CA HIS A 368 21.87 -22.42 13.18
C HIS A 368 22.29 -21.41 12.09
N PRO A 369 23.01 -21.83 11.02
CA PRO A 369 23.54 -20.90 10.02
C PRO A 369 22.49 -19.99 9.37
N ALA A 370 21.29 -20.51 9.13
CA ALA A 370 20.19 -19.72 8.57
C ALA A 370 19.75 -18.58 9.52
N ILE A 371 19.67 -18.86 10.84
CA ILE A 371 19.31 -17.86 11.85
C ILE A 371 20.41 -16.82 12.01
N GLN A 372 21.67 -17.26 12.01
CA GLN A 372 22.83 -16.37 12.09
C GLN A 372 22.88 -15.39 10.91
N LYS A 373 22.74 -15.88 9.68
CA LYS A 373 22.67 -15.03 8.48
C LYS A 373 21.49 -14.05 8.51
N ALA A 374 20.31 -14.51 8.93
CA ALA A 374 19.14 -13.66 9.05
C ALA A 374 19.37 -12.54 10.08
N ALA A 375 19.96 -12.86 11.23
CA ALA A 375 20.32 -11.90 12.26
C ALA A 375 21.36 -10.88 11.78
N GLU A 376 22.43 -11.33 11.12
CA GLU A 376 23.44 -10.45 10.53
C GLU A 376 22.83 -9.49 9.52
N TRP A 377 21.95 -10.00 8.66
CA TRP A 377 21.25 -9.19 7.67
C TRP A 377 20.31 -8.17 8.33
N LEU A 378 19.51 -8.57 9.33
CA LEU A 378 18.66 -7.65 10.09
C LEU A 378 19.47 -6.57 10.80
N ILE A 379 20.58 -6.92 11.45
CA ILE A 379 21.48 -5.95 12.10
C ILE A 379 22.01 -4.94 11.08
N ALA A 380 22.39 -5.39 9.88
CA ALA A 380 22.90 -4.52 8.82
C ALA A 380 21.84 -3.55 8.27
N ASN A 381 20.55 -3.91 8.35
CA ASN A 381 19.43 -3.08 7.89
C ASN A 381 18.90 -2.12 8.96
N GLN A 382 19.51 -2.03 10.16
CA GLN A 382 19.09 -1.05 11.15
C GLN A 382 19.28 0.38 10.61
N VAL A 383 18.21 1.17 10.63
CA VAL A 383 18.24 2.58 10.24
C VAL A 383 19.00 3.36 11.31
N THR A 384 20.11 3.96 10.89
CA THR A 384 20.95 4.82 11.73
C THR A 384 21.03 6.26 11.21
N THR A 385 20.27 6.56 10.17
CA THR A 385 20.06 7.89 9.58
C THR A 385 18.74 8.48 10.07
N GLY A 386 18.62 9.80 10.03
CA GLY A 386 17.40 10.51 10.42
C GLY A 386 16.25 10.28 9.43
N GLY A 387 15.03 10.57 9.88
CA GLY A 387 13.82 10.41 9.09
C GLY A 387 12.70 11.34 9.53
N ASP A 388 11.55 11.23 8.87
CA ASP A 388 10.45 12.19 8.97
C ASP A 388 9.78 12.22 10.36
N TRP A 389 9.79 11.08 11.06
CA TRP A 389 9.34 10.96 12.45
C TRP A 389 10.06 11.93 13.40
N GLN A 390 11.24 12.43 13.01
CA GLN A 390 12.00 13.39 13.81
C GLN A 390 11.35 14.77 13.92
N VAL A 391 10.36 15.08 13.07
CA VAL A 391 9.56 16.30 13.20
C VAL A 391 8.76 16.31 14.50
N LYS A 392 8.30 15.13 14.97
CA LYS A 392 7.49 14.99 16.19
C LYS A 392 8.23 14.29 17.34
N ASN A 393 9.42 13.75 17.11
CA ASN A 393 10.17 13.00 18.11
C ASN A 393 11.70 13.21 17.97
N CYS A 394 12.36 13.73 19.01
CA CYS A 394 13.80 14.04 18.96
C CYS A 394 14.73 12.85 19.29
N CYS A 395 14.21 11.62 19.38
CA CYS A 395 15.03 10.44 19.66
C CYS A 395 16.08 10.23 18.53
N PRO A 396 17.28 9.69 18.82
CA PRO A 396 18.18 9.21 17.78
C PRO A 396 17.59 8.04 16.97
N PRO A 397 18.00 7.85 15.70
CA PRO A 397 17.48 6.75 14.86
C PRO A 397 17.89 5.38 15.39
N GLY A 398 17.01 4.40 15.22
CA GLY A 398 17.26 3.02 15.61
C GLY A 398 16.27 1.98 15.11
N GLY A 399 15.22 2.38 14.38
CA GLY A 399 14.22 1.46 13.85
C GLY A 399 14.70 0.69 12.62
N TRP A 400 13.80 -0.12 12.10
CA TRP A 400 13.87 -0.83 10.83
C TRP A 400 12.68 -0.43 9.97
N ALA A 401 12.87 -0.46 8.66
CA ALA A 401 11.77 -0.31 7.72
C ALA A 401 11.32 -1.68 7.21
N PHE A 402 10.16 -1.72 6.57
CA PHE A 402 9.61 -2.90 5.92
C PHE A 402 10.42 -3.36 4.69
N GLU A 403 10.91 -2.39 3.90
CA GLU A 403 11.61 -2.59 2.63
C GLU A 403 13.14 -2.73 2.76
N PHE A 404 13.82 -3.03 1.65
CA PHE A 404 15.30 -2.96 1.57
C PHE A 404 15.85 -1.54 1.74
N HIS A 405 15.13 -0.54 1.24
CA HIS A 405 15.60 0.85 1.11
C HIS A 405 14.48 1.82 1.48
N ASN A 406 14.44 2.24 2.74
CA ASN A 406 13.46 3.20 3.22
C ASN A 406 13.91 3.85 4.55
N SER A 407 15.09 4.47 4.50
CA SER A 407 15.76 5.05 5.67
C SER A 407 15.01 6.25 6.27
N HIS A 408 14.20 6.95 5.48
CA HIS A 408 13.36 8.05 5.97
C HIS A 408 12.15 7.59 6.80
N TYR A 409 11.71 6.34 6.61
CA TYR A 409 10.46 5.82 7.17
C TYR A 409 10.63 4.43 7.83
N PRO A 410 11.49 4.29 8.86
CA PRO A 410 11.41 3.12 9.73
C PRO A 410 10.06 3.10 10.44
N ASP A 411 9.55 1.90 10.72
CA ASP A 411 8.27 1.69 11.38
C ASP A 411 8.42 0.85 12.65
N VAL A 412 7.49 1.09 13.59
CA VAL A 412 7.45 0.45 14.90
C VAL A 412 7.12 -1.03 14.78
N ASP A 413 6.37 -1.42 13.75
CA ASP A 413 5.85 -2.76 13.59
C ASP A 413 6.99 -3.75 13.28
N ASP A 414 7.72 -3.49 12.18
CA ASP A 414 8.92 -4.20 11.78
C ASP A 414 9.98 -4.17 12.89
N SER A 415 10.23 -2.99 13.46
CA SER A 415 11.22 -2.83 14.52
C SER A 415 10.93 -3.72 15.73
N ALA A 416 9.66 -3.86 16.13
CA ALA A 416 9.28 -4.71 17.25
C ALA A 416 9.57 -6.19 16.97
N VAL A 417 9.20 -6.69 15.79
CA VAL A 417 9.42 -8.11 15.42
C VAL A 417 10.92 -8.40 15.25
N VAL A 418 11.68 -7.49 14.63
CA VAL A 418 13.15 -7.60 14.55
C VAL A 418 13.77 -7.69 15.93
N LEU A 419 13.34 -6.84 16.87
CA LEU A 419 13.83 -6.88 18.25
C LEU A 419 13.47 -8.20 18.95
N MET A 420 12.31 -8.80 18.68
CA MET A 420 11.95 -10.13 19.22
C MET A 420 12.93 -11.21 18.76
N VAL A 421 13.33 -11.19 17.49
CA VAL A 421 14.35 -12.12 16.96
C VAL A 421 15.69 -11.87 17.63
N LEU A 422 16.16 -10.62 17.65
CA LEU A 422 17.47 -10.26 18.22
C LEU A 422 17.55 -10.54 19.73
N GLN A 423 16.43 -10.44 20.46
CA GLN A 423 16.37 -10.76 21.88
C GLN A 423 16.60 -12.25 22.19
N ARG A 424 16.33 -13.15 21.24
CA ARG A 424 16.60 -14.59 21.38
C ARG A 424 18.08 -14.93 21.20
N LEU A 425 18.88 -14.04 20.59
CA LEU A 425 20.30 -14.27 20.33
C LEU A 425 21.15 -14.03 21.59
N ARG A 426 22.25 -14.77 21.70
CA ARG A 426 23.16 -14.61 22.84
C ARG A 426 24.25 -13.58 22.53
N PRO A 427 24.67 -12.74 23.51
CA PRO A 427 25.69 -11.71 23.28
C PRO A 427 27.07 -12.23 22.85
N ASP A 428 27.41 -13.47 23.20
CA ASP A 428 28.65 -14.14 22.79
C ASP A 428 28.65 -14.51 21.29
N GLN A 429 27.47 -14.56 20.66
CA GLN A 429 27.34 -14.79 19.21
C GLN A 429 27.56 -13.50 18.42
N TYR A 430 27.24 -12.33 18.98
CA TYR A 430 27.30 -11.05 18.27
C TYR A 430 27.66 -9.89 19.20
N CYS A 431 28.91 -9.41 19.15
CA CYS A 431 29.39 -8.37 20.05
C CYS A 431 28.63 -7.03 19.96
N ALA A 432 28.01 -6.73 18.81
CA ALA A 432 27.25 -5.49 18.57
C ALA A 432 25.75 -5.61 18.86
N VAL A 433 25.21 -6.82 19.10
CA VAL A 433 23.76 -7.04 19.18
C VAL A 433 23.10 -6.26 20.32
N GLU A 434 23.76 -6.14 21.46
CA GLU A 434 23.22 -5.39 22.61
C GLU A 434 23.08 -3.90 22.31
N GLN A 435 24.03 -3.31 21.58
CA GLN A 435 23.94 -1.91 21.19
C GLN A 435 22.83 -1.68 20.15
N VAL A 436 22.69 -2.60 19.19
CA VAL A 436 21.64 -2.58 18.17
C VAL A 436 20.25 -2.68 18.82
N LYS A 437 20.07 -3.67 19.70
CA LYS A 437 18.84 -3.87 20.49
C LYS A 437 18.49 -2.64 21.30
N LYS A 438 19.46 -2.09 22.06
CA LYS A 438 19.23 -0.92 22.89
C LYS A 438 18.76 0.27 22.04
N ARG A 439 19.43 0.55 20.93
CA ARG A 439 19.08 1.65 20.02
C ARG A 439 17.68 1.48 19.45
N GLY A 440 17.35 0.28 19.00
CA GLY A 440 16.02 -0.04 18.47
C GLY A 440 14.92 0.10 19.52
N LEU A 441 15.14 -0.45 20.72
CA LEU A 441 14.17 -0.35 21.80
C LEU A 441 13.98 1.09 22.28
N ASP A 442 15.06 1.86 22.44
CA ASP A 442 14.99 3.29 22.78
C ASP A 442 14.17 4.06 21.74
N TRP A 443 14.37 3.76 20.44
CA TRP A 443 13.62 4.36 19.35
C TRP A 443 12.14 3.97 19.42
N CYS A 444 11.80 2.67 19.44
CA CYS A 444 10.41 2.20 19.54
C CYS A 444 9.68 2.79 20.75
N LEU A 445 10.28 2.78 21.94
CA LEU A 445 9.66 3.34 23.15
C LEU A 445 9.40 4.85 23.02
N SER A 446 10.29 5.58 22.36
CA SER A 446 10.10 7.03 22.14
C SER A 446 8.93 7.36 21.20
N MET A 447 8.57 6.42 20.32
CA MET A 447 7.45 6.53 19.37
C MET A 447 6.06 6.35 20.00
N GLN A 448 5.98 6.06 21.31
CA GLN A 448 4.70 5.95 22.01
C GLN A 448 3.91 7.27 21.92
N SER A 449 2.67 7.18 21.46
CA SER A 449 1.75 8.32 21.40
C SER A 449 1.13 8.61 22.77
N GLN A 450 0.57 9.82 22.94
CA GLN A 450 0.00 10.29 24.21
C GLN A 450 -1.14 9.42 24.75
N CYS A 451 -1.87 8.72 23.88
CA CYS A 451 -2.93 7.79 24.28
C CYS A 451 -2.39 6.47 24.88
N GLY A 452 -1.07 6.27 24.87
CA GLY A 452 -0.39 5.07 25.36
C GLY A 452 -0.18 3.98 24.31
N GLY A 453 -0.74 4.13 23.11
CA GLY A 453 -0.53 3.23 21.98
C GLY A 453 0.60 3.66 21.05
N TRP A 454 0.90 2.81 20.08
CA TRP A 454 1.85 3.07 19.00
C TRP A 454 1.14 3.04 17.65
N ALA A 455 1.54 3.96 16.78
CA ALA A 455 1.24 3.94 15.35
C ALA A 455 2.44 3.35 14.59
N ALA A 456 2.32 3.16 13.28
CA ALA A 456 3.37 2.50 12.51
C ALA A 456 4.60 3.40 12.34
N PHE A 457 4.46 4.63 11.85
CA PHE A 457 5.58 5.48 11.43
C PHE A 457 5.72 6.77 12.24
N ASP A 458 4.61 7.35 12.70
CA ASP A 458 4.61 8.68 13.31
C ASP A 458 3.95 8.70 14.69
N LYS A 459 4.59 9.40 15.64
CA LYS A 459 4.01 9.68 16.95
C LYS A 459 2.91 10.74 16.85
N ASP A 460 1.81 10.53 17.60
CA ASP A 460 0.70 11.48 17.74
C ASP A 460 0.05 11.93 16.41
N ASN A 461 0.19 11.15 15.32
CA ASN A 461 -0.46 11.41 14.04
C ASN A 461 -1.95 11.04 14.15
N THR A 462 -2.75 11.95 14.70
CA THR A 462 -4.11 11.64 15.21
C THR A 462 -5.19 12.61 14.72
N LEU A 463 -4.88 13.47 13.74
CA LEU A 463 -5.81 14.42 13.15
C LEU A 463 -6.79 13.73 12.19
N THR A 464 -7.60 12.80 12.72
CA THR A 464 -8.53 11.93 11.97
C THR A 464 -9.54 12.66 11.09
N PHE A 465 -9.76 13.96 11.30
CA PHE A 465 -10.60 14.77 10.39
C PHE A 465 -10.00 14.86 8.96
N LEU A 466 -8.69 14.63 8.79
CA LEU A 466 -8.03 14.57 7.49
C LEU A 466 -8.55 13.41 6.62
N ASN A 467 -9.09 12.34 7.23
CA ASN A 467 -9.76 11.25 6.51
C ASN A 467 -11.11 11.64 5.89
N TRP A 468 -11.57 12.87 6.12
CA TRP A 468 -12.88 13.35 5.67
C TRP A 468 -12.80 14.45 4.63
N ILE A 469 -11.59 14.90 4.28
CA ILE A 469 -11.41 15.87 3.20
C ILE A 469 -11.84 15.23 1.87
N PRO A 470 -12.37 16.00 0.89
CA PRO A 470 -12.87 15.44 -0.36
C PRO A 470 -11.86 14.58 -1.15
N PHE A 471 -10.58 14.83 -0.98
CA PHE A 471 -9.50 14.04 -1.57
C PHE A 471 -9.34 12.65 -0.92
N ALA A 472 -9.64 12.53 0.37
CA ALA A 472 -9.38 11.36 1.21
C ALA A 472 -10.51 10.33 1.16
N ASP A 473 -11.01 10.00 -0.03
CA ASP A 473 -12.14 9.08 -0.20
C ASP A 473 -11.83 7.63 0.21
N HIS A 474 -10.55 7.28 0.37
CA HIS A 474 -10.10 6.00 0.93
C HIS A 474 -9.98 5.98 2.45
N GLY A 475 -10.04 7.15 3.12
CA GLY A 475 -10.01 7.24 4.58
C GLY A 475 -8.68 6.85 5.26
N ALA A 476 -7.55 6.88 4.54
CA ALA A 476 -6.24 6.43 5.01
C ALA A 476 -5.17 7.55 4.99
N MET A 477 -5.49 8.74 5.47
CA MET A 477 -4.57 9.90 5.47
C MET A 477 -3.77 10.06 6.75
N VAL A 478 -4.08 9.29 7.80
CA VAL A 478 -3.59 9.50 9.16
C VAL A 478 -3.11 8.17 9.74
N ASP A 479 -1.98 8.21 10.43
CA ASP A 479 -1.33 7.05 11.08
C ASP A 479 -1.59 7.09 12.59
N PHE A 480 -2.81 6.77 12.99
CA PHE A 480 -3.17 6.79 14.41
C PHE A 480 -2.81 5.47 15.10
N PRO A 481 -2.55 5.47 16.42
CA PRO A 481 -2.22 4.25 17.14
C PRO A 481 -3.25 3.14 17.03
N THR A 482 -2.79 1.91 16.78
CA THR A 482 -3.64 0.72 16.59
C THR A 482 -3.29 -0.41 17.57
N ALA A 483 -4.23 -1.34 17.73
CA ALA A 483 -4.14 -2.40 18.74
C ALA A 483 -3.09 -3.46 18.42
N ASP A 484 -2.87 -3.75 17.14
CA ASP A 484 -1.87 -4.70 16.63
C ASP A 484 -0.44 -4.19 16.82
N VAL A 485 -0.14 -2.96 16.40
CA VAL A 485 1.19 -2.34 16.62
C VAL A 485 1.47 -2.19 18.11
N THR A 486 0.48 -1.73 18.88
CA THR A 486 0.59 -1.66 20.34
C THR A 486 0.79 -3.05 20.96
N GLY A 487 0.10 -4.07 20.46
CA GLY A 487 0.23 -5.45 20.92
C GLY A 487 1.64 -6.00 20.75
N ARG A 488 2.26 -5.76 19.60
CA ARG A 488 3.65 -6.18 19.34
C ARG A 488 4.66 -5.44 20.21
N MET A 489 4.43 -4.15 20.46
CA MET A 489 5.22 -3.40 21.44
C MET A 489 5.11 -3.98 22.85
N LEU A 490 3.92 -4.42 23.27
CA LEU A 490 3.74 -5.10 24.54
C LEU A 490 4.43 -6.48 24.58
N GLU A 491 4.44 -7.20 23.47
CA GLU A 491 5.09 -8.51 23.35
C GLU A 491 6.62 -8.42 23.45
N ILE A 492 7.27 -7.42 22.85
CA ILE A 492 8.72 -7.23 23.03
C ILE A 492 9.10 -6.71 24.43
N MET A 493 8.17 -6.02 25.11
CA MET A 493 8.38 -5.53 26.48
C MET A 493 8.17 -6.60 27.56
N GLY A 494 7.36 -7.63 27.27
CA GLY A 494 7.06 -8.73 28.17
C GLY A 494 8.13 -9.81 28.17
#